data_AF-A0A954Y2H4-F1
#
_entry.id   AF-A0A954Y2H4-F1
#
_cell.length_a   1.000
_cell.length_b   1.000
_cell.length_c   1.000
_cell.angle_alpha   90.00
_cell.angle_beta   90.00
_cell.angle_gamma   90.00
#
_symmetry.space_group_name_H-M   'P 1'
#
loop_
_entity.id
_entity.type
_entity.pdbx_description
1 polymer ?
#
loop_
_entity_poly.entity_id
_entity_poly.type
_entity_poly.pdbx_seq_one_letter_code
_entity_poly.pdbx_strand_id
1 'polypeptide(L)' 'MARLAQFPRLGARIDDIANREVRELLYGKYRIVYEFTESADAVYLLAVFHSAIDIDRLNL' A
#
# COMPACT_ATOMS: atom_id res chain seq x y z
N MET A 1 -5.90 -17.46 0.05
CA MET A 1 -6.40 -16.36 0.92
C MET A 1 -5.49 -16.34 2.14
N ALA A 2 -4.67 -15.35 2.50
CA ALA A 2 -4.52 -13.97 2.07
C ALA A 2 -3.01 -13.63 1.97
N ARG A 3 -2.55 -13.26 0.77
CA ARG A 3 -1.11 -13.12 0.43
C ARG A 3 -0.44 -11.95 1.16
N LEU A 4 -1.18 -10.90 1.49
CA LEU A 4 -0.64 -9.68 2.10
C LEU A 4 -0.32 -9.83 3.59
N ALA A 5 -1.13 -10.58 4.35
CA ALA A 5 -0.86 -10.86 5.76
C ALA A 5 0.37 -11.78 5.93
N GLN A 6 0.63 -12.66 4.96
CA GLN A 6 1.79 -13.57 4.97
C GLN A 6 3.07 -12.92 4.45
N PHE A 7 2.93 -11.98 3.51
CA PHE A 7 4.04 -11.29 2.86
C PHE A 7 3.77 -9.78 2.84
N PRO A 8 3.81 -9.10 4.00
CA PRO A 8 3.48 -7.67 4.10
C PRO A 8 4.45 -6.79 3.30
N ARG A 9 5.65 -7.29 2.99
CA ARG A 9 6.65 -6.59 2.16
C ARG A 9 6.53 -6.82 0.65
N LEU A 10 5.44 -7.45 0.19
CA LEU A 10 5.23 -7.77 -1.24
C LEU A 10 5.09 -6.53 -2.13
N GLY A 11 4.51 -5.44 -1.62
CA GLY A 11 4.37 -4.18 -2.34
C GLY A 11 5.66 -3.38 -2.44
N ALA A 12 5.78 -2.56 -3.48
CA ALA A 12 6.89 -1.63 -3.66
C ALA A 12 6.85 -0.55 -2.57
N ARG A 13 8.00 -0.24 -1.96
CA ARG A 13 8.11 0.82 -0.96
C ARG A 13 8.00 2.20 -1.63
N ILE A 14 7.26 3.11 -1.00
CA ILE A 14 7.18 4.52 -1.41
C ILE A 14 8.16 5.31 -0.52
N ASP A 15 9.28 5.75 -1.08
CA ASP A 15 10.39 6.33 -0.30
C ASP A 15 10.13 7.78 0.15
N ASP A 16 9.23 8.50 -0.53
CA ASP A 16 8.92 9.91 -0.24
C ASP A 16 8.22 10.11 1.12
N ILE A 17 7.68 9.05 1.73
CA ILE A 17 7.00 9.09 3.02
C ILE A 17 7.98 8.66 4.11
N ALA A 18 8.85 9.59 4.51
CA ALA A 18 9.85 9.38 5.54
C ALA A 18 9.21 8.86 6.85
N ASN A 19 9.93 7.95 7.53
CA ASN A 19 9.54 7.32 8.80
C ASN A 19 8.33 6.38 8.77
N ARG A 20 7.73 6.11 7.60
CA ARG A 20 6.65 5.14 7.45
C ARG A 20 7.02 4.05 6.45
N GLU A 21 6.57 2.82 6.70
CA GLU A 21 6.75 1.72 5.75
C GLU A 21 5.52 1.63 4.83
N VAL A 22 5.29 2.72 4.09
CA VAL A 22 4.20 2.79 3.11
C VAL A 22 4.60 2.06 1.83
N ARG A 23 3.67 1.26 1.33
CA ARG A 23 3.87 0.37 0.20
C ARG A 23 2.68 0.40 -0.74
N GLU A 24 2.96 0.09 -1.99
CA GLU A 24 1.96 -0.06 -3.04
C GLU A 24 2.00 -1.45 -3.67
N LEU A 25 0.82 -2.04 -3.86
CA LEU A 25 0.64 -3.30 -4.58
C LEU A 25 -0.36 -3.12 -5.72
N LEU A 26 0.02 -3.53 -6.93
CA LEU A 26 -0.91 -3.68 -8.05
C LEU A 26 -1.62 -5.05 -7.95
N TYR A 27 -2.94 -5.04 -7.91
CA TYR A 27 -3.77 -6.23 -7.96
C TYR A 27 -4.86 -6.08 -9.04
N GLY A 28 -4.65 -6.73 -10.17
CA GLY A 28 -5.48 -6.54 -11.35
C GLY A 28 -5.42 -5.08 -11.83
N LYS A 29 -6.57 -4.41 -11.87
CA LYS A 29 -6.68 -2.98 -12.26
C LYS A 29 -6.73 -2.04 -11.06
N TYR A 30 -6.34 -2.51 -9.87
CA TYR A 30 -6.40 -1.72 -8.64
C TYR A 30 -5.01 -1.56 -8.04
N ARG A 31 -4.75 -0.37 -7.51
CA ARG A 31 -3.60 -0.06 -6.68
C ARG A 31 -4.06 -0.07 -5.23
N ILE A 32 -3.34 -0.80 -4.38
CA ILE A 32 -3.58 -0.91 -2.94
C ILE A 32 -2.40 -0.24 -2.26
N VAL A 33 -2.66 0.89 -1.61
CA VAL A 33 -1.67 1.58 -0.78
C VAL A 33 -1.90 1.18 0.66
N TYR A 34 -0.85 0.74 1.32
CA TYR A 34 -0.93 0.25 2.69
C TYR A 34 0.34 0.57 3.46
N GLU A 35 0.23 0.58 4.78
CA GLU A 35 1.36 0.72 5.70
C GLU A 35 1.58 -0.60 6.42
N PHE A 36 2.84 -1.05 6.48
CA PHE A 36 3.22 -2.16 7.33
C PHE A 36 3.88 -1.64 8.60
N THR A 37 3.42 -2.08 9.76
CA THR A 37 4.02 -1.74 11.04
C THR A 37 4.58 -3.00 11.67
N GLU A 38 5.91 -3.17 11.61
CA GLU A 38 6.59 -4.36 12.15
C GLU A 38 6.41 -4.49 13.67
N SER A 39 6.34 -3.36 14.40
CA SER A 39 6.10 -3.38 15.85
C SER A 39 4.70 -3.83 16.27
N ALA A 40 3.71 -3.69 15.39
CA ALA A 40 2.32 -4.08 15.62
C ALA A 40 1.94 -5.38 14.88
N ASP A 41 2.86 -5.93 14.08
CA ASP A 41 2.62 -7.02 13.12
C ASP A 41 1.33 -6.81 12.31
N ALA A 42 1.14 -5.57 11.83
CA ALA A 42 -0.13 -5.13 11.26
C ALA A 42 0.05 -4.46 9.89
N VAL A 43 -0.95 -4.66 9.03
CA VAL A 43 -1.09 -3.97 7.75
C VAL A 43 -2.30 -3.05 7.81
N TYR A 44 -2.09 -1.75 7.62
CA TYR A 44 -3.14 -0.75 7.54
C TYR A 44 -3.39 -0.39 6.08
N LEU A 45 -4.60 -0.65 5.59
CA LEU A 45 -5.00 -0.22 4.24
C LEU A 45 -5.27 1.28 4.26
N LEU A 46 -4.48 2.04 3.52
CA LEU A 46 -4.60 3.50 3.44
C LEU A 46 -5.53 3.90 2.29
N ALA A 47 -5.42 3.22 1.15
CA ALA A 47 -6.27 3.48 -0.01
C ALA A 47 -6.38 2.26 -0.94
N VAL A 48 -7.52 2.16 -1.63
CA VAL A 48 -7.72 1.25 -2.76
C VAL A 48 -8.37 2.04 -3.88
N PHE A 49 -7.74 2.10 -5.04
CA PHE A 49 -8.25 2.86 -6.17
C PHE A 49 -7.94 2.16 -7.49
N HIS A 50 -8.76 2.44 -8.50
CA HIS A 50 -8.53 1.91 -9.85
C HIS A 50 -7.28 2.55 -10.43
N SER A 51 -6.40 1.76 -11.05
CA SER A 51 -5.08 2.20 -11.53
C SER A 51 -5.13 3.24 -12.66
N ALA A 52 -6.30 3.37 -13.31
CA ALA A 52 -6.56 4.42 -14.30
C ALA A 52 -6.87 5.79 -13.68
N ILE A 53 -7.04 5.87 -12.35
CA ILE A 53 -7.23 7.15 -11.66
C ILE A 53 -5.86 7.81 -11.50
N ASP A 54 -5.79 9.08 -11.88
CA ASP A 54 -4.65 9.94 -11.61
C ASP A 54 -4.65 10.35 -10.13
N ILE A 55 -3.78 9.72 -9.35
CA ILE A 55 -3.74 9.89 -7.90
C ILE A 55 -3.25 11.28 -7.49
N ASP A 56 -2.47 11.96 -8.32
CA ASP A 56 -2.02 13.34 -8.05
C ASP A 56 -3.21 14.32 -8.04
N ARG A 57 -4.38 13.90 -8.53
CA ARG A 57 -5.63 14.65 -8.52
C ARG A 57 -6.55 14.29 -7.37
N LEU A 58 -6.24 13.22 -6.64
CA LEU A 58 -6.89 12.87 -5.39
C LEU A 58 -6.04 13.50 -4.28
N ASN A 59 -6.50 14.61 -3.69
CA ASN A 59 -5.82 15.27 -2.55
C ASN A 59 -5.81 14.35 -1.30
N LEU A 60 -5.02 13.28 -1.33
CA LEU A 60 -4.83 12.29 -0.26
C LEU A 60 -3.64 12.65 0.64
#